data_AF-A0A2E6TN23-F1
#
_entry.id   AF-A0A2E6TN23-F1
#
_cell.length_a   1.000
_cell.length_b   1.000
_cell.length_c   1.000
_cell.angle_alpha   90.00
_cell.angle_beta   90.00
_cell.angle_gamma   90.00
#
_symmetry.space_group_name_H-M   'P 1'
#
loop_
_entity.id
_entity.type
_entity.pdbx_description
1 polymer ?
#
loop_
_entity_poly.entity_id
_entity_poly.type
_entity_poly.pdbx_seq_one_letter_code
_entity_poly.pdbx_strand_id
1 'polypeptide(L)'
;MNQFNAKQRALRSKIRIQLAELVQKQKKLRLERASMLELEEVSGEMEVLRKELQSVEDSGHTVFMSAKQMLVPKKELSQKQKKISWKKKHIEIRLNSLKKDLKDLKDLEKNSEEHALINDKIAKFQKELSRLNQEQNAVNDLNHTRFLDAQNVGAEEAGQEQDLKKVNSELEELNSQISENGSKLVAAELAELKEHLHFLELEKESIENFTHDEFLENVEAMKAKRKSQLR
;
A
#
# COMPACT_ATOMS: atom_id res chain seq x y z
N MET A 1 -20.23 -26.35 11.61
CA MET A 1 -19.68 -25.43 12.63
C MET A 1 -18.40 -26.04 13.18
N ASN A 2 -17.25 -25.40 12.98
CA ASN A 2 -15.99 -25.86 13.59
C ASN A 2 -16.08 -25.74 15.11
N GLN A 3 -16.01 -26.87 15.83
CA GLN A 3 -15.99 -26.85 17.29
C GLN A 3 -14.62 -26.39 17.78
N PHE A 4 -14.54 -25.14 18.22
CA PHE A 4 -13.32 -24.58 18.81
C PHE A 4 -13.00 -25.25 20.16
N ASN A 5 -11.74 -25.66 20.32
CA ASN A 5 -11.27 -26.19 21.60
C ASN A 5 -11.24 -25.09 22.69
N ALA A 6 -11.13 -25.48 23.96
CA ALA A 6 -11.17 -24.54 25.08
C ALA A 6 -10.07 -23.46 25.00
N LYS A 7 -8.88 -23.81 24.50
CA LYS A 7 -7.75 -22.88 24.34
C LYS A 7 -8.02 -21.84 23.24
N GLN A 8 -8.55 -22.27 22.10
CA GLN A 8 -8.97 -21.39 21.00
C GLN A 8 -10.10 -20.46 21.42
N ARG A 9 -11.08 -20.95 22.21
CA ARG A 9 -12.15 -20.13 22.77
C ARG A 9 -11.61 -19.03 23.70
N ALA A 10 -10.69 -19.39 24.60
CA ALA A 10 -10.05 -18.43 25.50
C ALA A 10 -9.23 -17.38 24.74
N LEU A 11 -8.45 -17.80 23.74
CA LEU A 11 -7.65 -16.91 22.89
C LEU A 11 -8.53 -15.92 22.10
N ARG A 12 -9.59 -16.41 21.44
CA ARG A 12 -10.55 -15.56 20.71
C ARG A 12 -11.22 -14.54 21.63
N SER A 13 -11.58 -14.95 22.86
CA SER A 13 -12.14 -14.04 23.86
C SER A 13 -11.15 -12.92 24.20
N LYS A 14 -9.88 -13.27 24.44
CA LYS A 14 -8.82 -12.29 24.70
C LYS A 14 -8.63 -11.31 23.54
N ILE A 15 -8.54 -11.80 22.31
CA ILE A 15 -8.40 -10.95 21.11
C ILE A 15 -9.59 -9.99 20.97
N ARG A 16 -10.81 -10.46 21.22
CA ARG A 16 -12.03 -9.63 21.17
C ARG A 16 -12.04 -8.52 22.22
N ILE A 17 -11.58 -8.80 23.44
CA ILE A 17 -11.45 -7.79 24.50
C ILE A 17 -10.45 -6.71 24.05
N GLN A 18 -9.28 -7.12 23.55
CA GLN A 18 -8.27 -6.19 23.04
C GLN A 18 -8.78 -5.35 21.86
N LEU A 19 -9.54 -5.96 20.95
CA LEU A 19 -10.19 -5.25 19.84
C LEU A 19 -11.18 -4.20 20.36
N ALA A 20 -11.99 -4.54 21.37
CA ALA A 20 -12.95 -3.62 21.97
C ALA A 20 -12.26 -2.44 22.64
N GLU A 21 -11.15 -2.67 23.34
CA GLU A 21 -10.31 -1.61 23.95
C GLU A 21 -9.76 -0.66 22.87
N LEU A 22 -9.23 -1.19 21.77
CA LEU A 22 -8.72 -0.38 20.66
C LEU A 22 -9.83 0.42 19.96
N VAL A 23 -11.04 -0.15 19.81
CA VAL A 23 -12.20 0.59 19.29
C VAL A 23 -12.55 1.77 20.19
N GLN A 24 -12.53 1.59 21.51
CA GLN A 24 -12.76 2.69 22.46
C GLN A 24 -11.66 3.75 22.40
N LYS A 25 -10.40 3.31 22.32
CA LYS A 25 -9.23 4.20 22.14
C LYS A 25 -9.36 5.02 20.84
N GLN A 26 -9.75 4.39 19.73
CA GLN A 26 -9.96 5.07 18.45
C GLN A 26 -11.07 6.12 18.53
N LYS A 27 -12.21 5.79 19.19
CA LYS A 27 -13.30 6.75 19.42
C LYS A 27 -12.83 7.96 20.23
N LYS A 28 -12.07 7.72 21.31
CA LYS A 28 -11.49 8.78 22.14
C LYS A 28 -10.54 9.67 21.35
N LEU A 29 -9.62 9.09 20.59
CA LEU A 29 -8.69 9.84 19.74
C LEU A 29 -9.41 10.70 18.69
N ARG A 30 -10.51 10.21 18.10
CA ARG A 30 -11.34 11.02 17.20
C ARG A 30 -11.99 12.21 17.89
N LEU A 31 -12.51 12.02 19.11
CA LEU A 31 -13.07 13.11 19.93
C LEU A 31 -12.02 14.15 20.30
N GLU A 32 -10.80 13.70 20.63
CA GLU A 32 -9.66 14.54 20.97
C GLU A 32 -9.00 15.21 19.75
N ARG A 33 -9.54 15.01 18.54
CA ARG A 33 -8.96 15.49 17.27
C ARG A 33 -7.48 15.11 17.12
N ALA A 34 -7.16 13.87 17.50
CA ALA A 34 -5.82 13.30 17.34
C ALA A 34 -5.36 13.34 15.88
N SER A 35 -4.05 13.30 15.69
CA SER A 35 -3.46 13.28 14.35
C SER A 35 -3.85 12.03 13.57
N MET A 36 -3.86 12.13 12.23
CA MET A 36 -4.14 11.00 11.35
C MET A 36 -3.23 9.80 11.64
N LEU A 37 -1.96 10.06 11.94
CA LEU A 37 -0.97 9.06 12.36
C LEU A 37 -1.38 8.26 13.60
N GLU A 38 -1.91 8.94 14.62
CA GLU A 38 -2.36 8.30 15.86
C GLU A 38 -3.59 7.42 15.60
N LEU A 39 -4.46 7.82 14.66
CA LEU A 39 -5.62 7.03 14.25
C LEU A 39 -5.22 5.81 13.41
N GLU A 40 -4.25 5.97 12.51
CA GLU A 40 -3.73 4.89 11.68
C GLU A 40 -2.96 3.84 12.48
N GLU A 41 -2.19 4.27 13.48
CA GLU A 41 -1.50 3.34 14.39
C GLU A 41 -2.52 2.41 15.07
N VAL A 42 -3.58 2.98 15.64
CA VAL A 42 -4.66 2.19 16.28
C VAL A 42 -5.42 1.34 15.25
N SER A 43 -5.67 1.86 14.05
CA SER A 43 -6.35 1.12 12.98
C SER A 43 -5.55 -0.10 12.53
N GLY A 44 -4.23 0.05 12.34
CA GLY A 44 -3.36 -1.06 12.00
C GLY A 44 -3.31 -2.12 13.11
N GLU A 45 -3.30 -1.70 14.38
CA GLU A 45 -3.32 -2.64 15.52
C GLU A 45 -4.62 -3.45 15.51
N MET A 46 -5.76 -2.80 15.21
CA MET A 46 -7.04 -3.49 15.05
C MET A 46 -7.03 -4.48 13.89
N GLU A 47 -6.40 -4.15 12.76
CA GLU A 47 -6.33 -5.04 11.59
C GLU A 47 -5.50 -6.30 11.89
N VAL A 48 -4.36 -6.16 12.55
CA VAL A 48 -3.56 -7.31 13.00
C VAL A 48 -4.37 -8.22 13.91
N LEU A 49 -5.12 -7.67 14.87
CA LEU A 49 -5.98 -8.46 15.75
C LEU A 49 -7.13 -9.14 15.00
N ARG A 50 -7.70 -8.51 13.96
CA ARG A 50 -8.71 -9.14 13.10
C ARG A 50 -8.13 -10.31 12.32
N LYS A 51 -6.96 -10.16 11.71
CA LYS A 51 -6.26 -11.24 11.00
C LYS A 51 -5.85 -12.36 11.96
N GLU A 52 -5.46 -12.03 13.19
CA GLU A 52 -5.19 -13.03 14.23
C GLU A 52 -6.44 -13.83 14.57
N LEU A 53 -7.57 -13.15 14.77
CA LEU A 53 -8.85 -13.80 15.05
C LEU A 53 -9.24 -14.75 13.92
N GLN A 54 -9.12 -14.29 12.67
CA GLN A 54 -9.37 -15.08 11.46
C GLN A 54 -8.44 -16.30 11.38
N SER A 55 -7.15 -16.13 11.65
CA SER A 55 -6.17 -17.23 11.64
C SER A 55 -6.50 -18.34 12.66
N VAL A 56 -7.17 -18.00 13.76
CA VAL A 56 -7.65 -19.00 14.74
C VAL A 56 -8.87 -19.74 14.20
N GLU A 57 -9.71 -19.08 13.39
CA GLU A 57 -10.89 -19.67 12.75
C GLU A 57 -10.51 -20.63 11.62
N ASP A 58 -9.47 -20.27 10.86
CA ASP A 58 -8.93 -21.05 9.74
C ASP A 58 -7.88 -22.09 10.16
N SER A 59 -7.63 -22.24 11.47
CA SER A 59 -6.57 -23.11 12.02
C SER A 59 -5.14 -22.78 11.56
N GLY A 60 -4.91 -21.59 10.97
CA GLY A 60 -3.61 -21.06 10.54
C GLY A 60 -2.83 -20.25 11.59
N HIS A 61 -3.28 -20.26 12.85
CA HIS A 61 -2.75 -19.39 13.90
C HIS A 61 -1.23 -19.47 14.11
N THR A 62 -0.63 -20.65 14.02
CA THR A 62 0.83 -20.82 14.21
C THR A 62 1.63 -20.08 13.13
N VAL A 63 1.20 -20.19 11.87
CA VAL A 63 1.83 -19.52 10.73
C VAL A 63 1.62 -18.01 10.83
N PHE A 64 0.41 -17.59 11.19
CA PHE A 64 0.12 -16.19 11.44
C PHE A 64 1.01 -15.60 12.53
N MET A 65 1.22 -16.31 13.65
CA MET A 65 2.06 -15.81 14.74
C MET A 65 3.53 -15.64 14.34
N SER A 66 4.07 -16.50 13.46
CA SER A 66 5.40 -16.29 12.88
C SER A 66 5.47 -15.05 11.99
N ALA A 67 4.43 -14.81 11.17
CA ALA A 67 4.37 -13.65 10.27
C ALA A 67 3.96 -12.34 10.97
N LYS A 68 3.34 -12.41 12.15
CA LYS A 68 2.77 -11.28 12.88
C LYS A 68 3.79 -10.18 13.14
N GLN A 69 5.06 -10.52 13.33
CA GLN A 69 6.15 -9.56 13.51
C GLN A 69 6.32 -8.62 12.29
N MET A 70 6.02 -9.10 11.08
CA MET A 70 6.09 -8.31 9.85
C MET A 70 4.85 -7.42 9.65
N LEU A 71 3.75 -7.73 10.33
CA LEU A 71 2.48 -7.00 10.24
C LEU A 71 2.33 -5.92 11.33
N VAL A 72 3.29 -5.79 12.24
CA VAL A 72 3.18 -4.84 13.37
C VAL A 72 3.14 -3.40 12.83
N PRO A 73 2.11 -2.62 13.17
CA PRO A 73 2.05 -1.22 12.80
C PRO A 73 3.23 -0.45 13.40
N LYS A 74 3.79 0.47 12.63
CA LYS A 74 4.86 1.34 13.11
C LYS A 74 4.31 2.25 14.21
N LYS A 75 4.77 2.03 15.43
CA LYS A 75 4.34 2.78 16.62
C LYS A 75 5.03 4.14 16.72
N GLU A 76 4.37 5.07 17.38
CA GLU A 76 4.95 6.36 17.80
C GLU A 76 5.40 7.28 16.65
N LEU A 77 4.94 7.05 15.42
CA LEU A 77 5.28 7.91 14.27
C LEU A 77 4.88 9.38 14.51
N SER A 78 3.74 9.62 15.15
CA SER A 78 3.31 10.96 15.59
C SER A 78 4.31 11.60 16.56
N GLN A 79 4.82 10.85 17.54
CA GLN A 79 5.81 11.36 18.48
C GLN A 79 7.14 11.67 17.78
N LYS A 80 7.55 10.80 16.85
CA LYS A 80 8.72 11.02 16.00
C LYS A 80 8.57 12.30 15.18
N GLN A 81 7.42 12.52 14.55
CA GLN A 81 7.13 13.74 13.78
C GLN A 81 7.17 14.99 14.67
N LYS A 82 6.56 14.95 15.86
CA LYS A 82 6.59 16.05 16.85
C LYS A 82 8.03 16.36 17.28
N LYS A 83 8.84 15.33 17.53
CA LYS A 83 10.26 15.48 17.92
C LYS A 83 11.10 16.09 16.80
N ILE A 84 10.90 15.67 15.56
CA ILE A 84 11.58 16.24 14.38
C ILE A 84 11.19 17.70 14.19
N SER A 85 9.90 18.02 14.26
CA SER A 85 9.38 19.40 14.15
C SER A 85 9.97 20.32 15.22
N TRP A 86 10.01 19.86 16.47
CA TRP A 86 10.60 20.61 17.58
C TRP A 86 12.09 20.89 17.35
N LYS A 87 12.87 19.88 16.93
CA LYS A 87 14.29 20.06 16.61
C LYS A 87 14.51 21.05 15.47
N LYS A 88 13.70 20.99 14.40
CA LYS A 88 13.76 21.95 13.29
C LYS A 88 13.57 23.38 13.76
N LYS A 89 12.51 23.64 14.55
CA LYS A 89 12.25 24.98 15.12
C LYS A 89 13.45 25.49 15.92
N HIS A 90 14.05 24.65 16.76
CA HIS A 90 15.24 25.05 17.53
C HIS A 90 16.44 25.38 16.65
N ILE A 91 16.67 24.61 15.58
CA ILE A 91 17.76 24.87 14.63
C ILE A 91 17.48 26.13 13.82
N GLU A 92 16.25 26.37 13.39
CA GLU A 92 15.84 27.59 12.67
C GLU A 92 16.05 28.85 13.52
N ILE A 93 15.69 28.81 14.81
CA ILE A 93 15.95 29.91 15.74
C ILE A 93 17.44 30.21 15.84
N ARG A 94 18.29 29.17 16.00
CA ARG A 94 19.74 29.31 16.05
C ARG A 94 20.35 29.80 14.73
N LEU A 95 19.82 29.36 13.59
CA LEU A 95 20.24 29.83 12.28
C LEU A 95 19.91 31.32 12.10
N ASN A 96 18.73 31.75 12.55
CA ASN A 96 18.33 33.15 12.48
C ASN A 96 19.18 34.03 13.39
N SER A 97 19.55 33.56 14.59
CA SER A 97 20.48 34.30 15.45
C SER A 97 21.87 34.40 14.82
N LEU A 98 22.44 33.29 14.35
CA LEU A 98 23.77 33.28 13.70
C LEU A 98 23.82 34.14 12.44
N LYS A 99 22.75 34.15 11.63
CA LYS A 99 22.63 35.03 10.46
C LYS A 99 22.54 36.50 10.85
N LYS A 100 21.91 36.82 11.99
CA LYS A 100 21.88 38.18 12.54
C LYS A 100 23.27 38.59 13.01
N ASP A 101 23.95 37.73 13.78
CA ASP A 101 25.32 37.97 14.25
C ASP A 101 26.27 38.21 13.06
N LEU A 102 26.15 37.40 12.00
CA LEU A 102 26.90 37.57 10.74
C LEU A 102 26.59 38.90 10.02
N LYS A 103 25.36 39.41 10.13
CA LYS A 103 24.93 40.66 9.50
C LYS A 103 25.41 41.87 10.29
N ASP A 104 25.45 41.76 11.61
CA ASP A 104 25.90 42.81 12.53
C ASP A 104 27.44 42.94 12.51
N LEU A 105 28.15 41.88 12.11
CA LEU A 105 29.60 41.88 11.85
C LEU A 105 30.05 42.65 10.60
N LYS A 106 29.15 43.31 9.87
CA LYS A 106 29.42 44.03 8.61
C LYS A 106 30.55 45.07 8.67
N ASP A 107 30.93 45.53 9.86
CA ASP A 107 31.95 46.56 10.07
C ASP A 107 33.35 45.99 10.40
N LEU A 108 33.47 44.68 10.61
CA LEU A 108 34.74 43.97 10.80
C LEU A 108 35.12 43.24 9.49
N GLU A 109 36.42 43.18 9.18
CA GLU A 109 36.93 42.55 7.95
C GLU A 109 36.29 41.18 7.72
N LYS A 110 35.68 41.00 6.54
CA LYS A 110 34.98 39.78 6.10
C LYS A 110 35.83 38.49 6.15
N ASN A 111 37.14 38.61 6.41
CA ASN A 111 38.12 37.52 6.54
C ASN A 111 38.53 37.20 7.98
N SER A 112 37.83 37.75 8.99
CA SER A 112 38.03 37.39 10.39
C SER A 112 37.78 35.89 10.65
N GLU A 113 38.58 35.28 11.53
CA GLU A 113 38.36 33.91 12.02
C GLU A 113 36.95 33.73 12.60
N GLU A 114 36.37 34.77 13.21
CA GLU A 114 34.99 34.74 13.72
C GLU A 114 33.96 34.59 12.60
N HIS A 115 34.19 35.25 11.47
CA HIS A 115 33.35 35.14 10.28
C HIS A 115 33.35 33.71 9.73
N ALA A 116 34.53 33.08 9.68
CA ALA A 116 34.68 31.68 9.29
C ALA A 116 33.96 30.74 10.27
N LEU A 117 34.13 30.93 11.58
CA LEU A 117 33.50 30.11 12.62
C LEU A 117 31.96 30.19 12.60
N ILE A 118 31.39 31.38 12.37
CA ILE A 118 29.93 31.54 12.28
C ILE A 118 29.39 30.88 11.01
N ASN A 119 30.06 31.05 9.87
CA ASN A 119 29.68 30.38 8.62
C ASN A 119 29.76 28.85 8.75
N ASP A 120 30.76 28.34 9.44
CA ASP A 120 30.95 26.91 9.68
C ASP A 120 29.81 26.33 10.56
N LYS A 121 29.37 27.08 11.58
CA LYS A 121 28.19 26.74 12.39
C LYS A 121 26.89 26.79 11.57
N ILE A 122 26.73 27.80 10.73
CA ILE A 122 25.57 27.92 9.82
C ILE A 122 25.51 26.70 8.88
N ALA A 123 26.63 26.33 8.27
CA ALA A 123 26.71 25.18 7.37
C ALA A 123 26.34 23.87 8.08
N LYS A 124 26.85 23.66 9.31
CA LYS A 124 26.49 22.48 10.14
C LYS A 124 24.99 22.43 10.44
N PHE A 125 24.39 23.54 10.86
CA PHE A 125 22.96 23.59 11.15
C PHE A 125 22.09 23.44 9.89
N GLN A 126 22.51 23.98 8.74
CA GLN A 126 21.83 23.75 7.46
C GLN A 126 21.87 22.28 7.05
N LYS A 127 23.01 21.60 7.22
CA LYS A 127 23.14 20.17 6.96
C LYS A 127 22.25 19.34 7.89
N GLU A 128 22.20 19.68 9.17
CA GLU A 128 21.33 19.03 10.14
C GLU A 128 19.84 19.22 9.79
N LEU A 129 19.46 20.43 9.37
CA LEU A 129 18.10 20.74 8.93
C LEU A 129 17.71 19.95 7.67
N SER A 130 18.62 19.81 6.71
CA SER A 130 18.44 18.96 5.53
C SER A 130 18.21 17.49 5.90
N ARG A 131 19.01 16.95 6.84
CA ARG A 131 18.81 15.58 7.35
C ARG A 131 17.46 15.40 8.04
N LEU A 132 17.04 16.38 8.85
CA LEU A 132 15.72 16.35 9.49
C LEU A 132 14.57 16.50 8.47
N ASN A 133 14.78 17.17 7.34
CA ASN A 133 13.82 17.20 6.23
C ASN A 133 13.68 15.82 5.60
N GLN A 134 14.78 15.14 5.31
CA GLN A 134 14.75 13.77 4.79
C GLN A 134 14.07 12.80 5.78
N GLU A 135 14.38 12.90 7.07
CA GLU A 135 13.74 12.07 8.09
C GLU A 135 12.23 12.34 8.20
N GLN A 136 11.81 13.62 8.12
CA GLN A 136 10.39 13.96 8.11
C GLN A 136 9.69 13.45 6.85
N ASN A 137 10.34 13.55 5.68
CA ASN A 137 9.81 13.00 4.45
C ASN A 137 9.64 11.50 4.56
N ALA A 138 10.64 10.76 5.06
CA ALA A 138 10.52 9.31 5.27
C ALA A 138 9.38 8.92 6.25
N VAL A 139 9.13 9.71 7.30
CA VAL A 139 7.99 9.51 8.21
C VAL A 139 6.67 9.79 7.50
N ASN A 140 6.61 10.80 6.63
CA ASN A 140 5.43 11.11 5.83
C ASN A 140 5.22 10.11 4.68
N ASP A 141 6.29 9.59 4.07
CA ASP A 141 6.24 8.64 2.95
C ASP A 141 5.69 7.29 3.39
N LEU A 142 5.88 6.91 4.66
CA LEU A 142 5.19 5.75 5.23
C LEU A 142 3.67 5.95 5.34
N ASN A 143 3.19 7.19 5.37
CA ASN A 143 1.78 7.50 5.20
C ASN A 143 1.41 7.50 3.72
N HIS A 144 2.29 7.98 2.85
CA HIS A 144 2.03 8.02 1.40
C HIS A 144 2.00 6.61 0.78
N THR A 145 2.77 5.65 1.31
CA THR A 145 2.73 4.24 0.91
C THR A 145 1.37 3.62 1.27
N ARG A 146 0.83 3.95 2.46
CA ARG A 146 -0.52 3.53 2.88
C ARG A 146 -1.65 4.27 2.16
N PHE A 147 -1.44 5.53 1.79
CA PHE A 147 -2.37 6.29 0.96
C PHE A 147 -2.40 5.74 -0.47
N LEU A 148 -1.24 5.32 -1.01
CA LEU A 148 -1.15 4.60 -2.27
C LEU A 148 -1.82 3.23 -2.18
N ASP A 149 -1.73 2.48 -1.07
CA ASP A 149 -2.51 1.24 -0.91
C ASP A 149 -4.03 1.48 -0.98
N ALA A 150 -4.52 2.65 -0.54
CA ALA A 150 -5.92 3.05 -0.68
C ALA A 150 -6.26 3.63 -2.07
N GLN A 151 -5.28 4.12 -2.83
CA GLN A 151 -5.41 4.59 -4.22
C GLN A 151 -5.16 3.51 -5.27
N ASN A 152 -4.39 2.47 -4.92
CA ASN A 152 -4.07 1.33 -5.76
C ASN A 152 -5.30 0.47 -5.98
N VAL A 153 -6.29 0.49 -5.08
CA VAL A 153 -7.64 -0.01 -5.37
C VAL A 153 -8.21 0.67 -6.63
N GLY A 154 -8.01 1.98 -6.80
CA GLY A 154 -8.43 2.69 -8.01
C GLY A 154 -7.53 2.46 -9.23
N ALA A 155 -6.28 2.03 -9.06
CA ALA A 155 -5.37 1.69 -10.17
C ALA A 155 -5.57 0.25 -10.66
N GLU A 156 -5.83 -0.69 -9.74
CA GLU A 156 -6.26 -2.07 -10.04
C GLU A 156 -7.66 -2.07 -10.67
N GLU A 157 -8.60 -1.26 -10.16
CA GLU A 157 -9.92 -1.04 -10.80
C GLU A 157 -9.76 -0.38 -12.20
N ALA A 158 -8.82 0.55 -12.38
CA ALA A 158 -8.56 1.15 -13.69
C ALA A 158 -7.90 0.19 -14.68
N GLY A 159 -7.02 -0.71 -14.21
CA GLY A 159 -6.43 -1.79 -15.01
C GLY A 159 -7.48 -2.81 -15.44
N GLN A 160 -8.28 -3.28 -14.48
CA GLN A 160 -9.42 -4.16 -14.71
C GLN A 160 -10.41 -3.56 -15.72
N GLU A 161 -10.75 -2.28 -15.59
CA GLU A 161 -11.67 -1.64 -16.53
C GLU A 161 -11.08 -1.46 -17.94
N GLN A 162 -9.75 -1.27 -18.06
CA GLN A 162 -9.10 -1.25 -19.38
C GLN A 162 -9.09 -2.63 -20.02
N ASP A 163 -8.82 -3.69 -19.27
CA ASP A 163 -8.78 -5.05 -19.80
C ASP A 163 -10.19 -5.55 -20.15
N LEU A 164 -11.21 -5.20 -19.35
CA LEU A 164 -12.61 -5.43 -19.71
C LEU A 164 -13.01 -4.69 -20.98
N LYS A 165 -12.53 -3.46 -21.21
CA LYS A 165 -12.82 -2.71 -22.46
C LYS A 165 -12.24 -3.41 -23.68
N LYS A 166 -11.00 -3.89 -23.61
CA LYS A 166 -10.37 -4.65 -24.72
C LYS A 166 -11.14 -5.92 -25.03
N VAL A 167 -11.38 -6.76 -24.02
CA VAL A 167 -12.09 -8.04 -24.22
C VAL A 167 -13.51 -7.82 -24.74
N ASN A 168 -14.24 -6.82 -24.23
CA ASN A 168 -15.57 -6.50 -24.76
C ASN A 168 -15.52 -6.01 -26.22
N SER A 169 -14.53 -5.20 -26.62
CA SER A 169 -14.38 -4.81 -28.03
C SER A 169 -14.08 -6.01 -28.94
N GLU A 170 -13.22 -6.93 -28.51
CA GLU A 170 -12.93 -8.15 -29.26
C GLU A 170 -14.15 -9.07 -29.37
N LEU A 171 -14.95 -9.20 -28.30
CA LEU A 171 -16.22 -9.92 -28.30
C LEU A 171 -17.24 -9.29 -29.28
N GLU A 172 -17.33 -7.96 -29.34
CA GLU A 172 -18.23 -7.24 -30.25
C GLU A 172 -17.81 -7.42 -31.72
N GLU A 173 -16.51 -7.34 -32.01
CA GLU A 173 -15.96 -7.57 -33.35
C GLU A 173 -16.19 -9.02 -33.80
N LEU A 174 -15.91 -9.99 -32.93
CA LEU A 174 -16.06 -11.41 -33.26
C LEU A 174 -17.52 -11.81 -33.44
N ASN A 175 -18.43 -11.30 -32.59
CA ASN A 175 -19.87 -11.50 -32.76
C ASN A 175 -20.38 -10.87 -34.06
N SER A 176 -19.88 -9.71 -34.45
CA SER A 176 -20.22 -9.06 -35.72
C SER A 176 -19.74 -9.90 -36.92
N GLN A 177 -18.51 -10.42 -36.87
CA GLN A 177 -17.98 -11.31 -37.91
C GLN A 177 -18.79 -12.61 -38.06
N ILE A 178 -19.18 -13.22 -36.95
CA ILE A 178 -20.02 -14.43 -36.96
C ILE A 178 -21.42 -14.12 -37.50
N SER A 179 -22.00 -12.96 -37.14
CA SER A 179 -23.32 -12.54 -37.61
C SER A 179 -23.36 -12.21 -39.11
N GLU A 180 -22.37 -11.46 -39.61
CA GLU A 180 -22.34 -10.96 -40.99
C GLU A 180 -21.85 -12.02 -42.00
N ASN A 181 -20.89 -12.86 -41.60
CA ASN A 181 -20.23 -13.81 -42.49
C ASN A 181 -20.48 -15.28 -42.14
N GLY A 182 -21.17 -15.58 -41.04
CA GLY A 182 -21.39 -16.96 -40.56
C GLY A 182 -22.11 -17.88 -41.55
N SER A 183 -22.91 -17.33 -42.47
CA SER A 183 -23.57 -18.08 -43.54
C SER A 183 -22.68 -18.38 -44.75
N LYS A 184 -21.53 -17.70 -44.87
CA LYS A 184 -20.55 -17.83 -45.96
C LYS A 184 -19.31 -18.63 -45.56
N LEU A 185 -19.07 -18.78 -44.25
CA LEU A 185 -17.94 -19.51 -43.69
C LEU A 185 -18.14 -21.02 -43.77
N VAL A 186 -17.05 -21.76 -43.97
CA VAL A 186 -17.07 -23.21 -43.92
C VAL A 186 -17.24 -23.65 -42.46
N ALA A 187 -17.90 -24.78 -42.21
CA ALA A 187 -18.24 -25.24 -40.86
C ALA A 187 -17.04 -25.31 -39.88
N ALA A 188 -15.83 -25.60 -40.38
CA ALA A 188 -14.61 -25.61 -39.59
C ALA A 188 -14.20 -24.20 -39.12
N GLU A 189 -14.24 -23.20 -40.01
CA GLU A 189 -13.91 -21.81 -39.70
C GLU A 189 -14.92 -21.21 -38.71
N LEU A 190 -16.20 -21.54 -38.87
CA LEU A 190 -17.24 -21.14 -37.94
C LEU A 190 -17.05 -21.75 -36.54
N ALA A 191 -16.55 -22.99 -36.47
CA ALA A 191 -16.27 -23.66 -35.20
C ALA A 191 -15.09 -23.02 -34.48
N GLU A 192 -14.02 -22.68 -35.20
CA GLU A 192 -12.85 -21.98 -34.64
C GLU A 192 -13.23 -20.61 -34.08
N LEU A 193 -14.05 -19.83 -34.80
CA LEU A 193 -14.54 -18.53 -34.32
C LEU A 193 -15.40 -18.66 -33.06
N LYS A 194 -16.24 -19.69 -32.97
CA LYS A 194 -17.05 -19.94 -31.76
C LYS A 194 -16.22 -20.41 -30.57
N GLU A 195 -15.17 -21.19 -30.79
CA GLU A 195 -14.23 -21.57 -29.74
C GLU A 195 -13.46 -20.34 -29.23
N HIS A 196 -13.04 -19.45 -30.12
CA HIS A 196 -12.40 -18.20 -29.74
C HIS A 196 -13.34 -17.26 -28.96
N LEU A 197 -14.62 -17.18 -29.37
CA LEU A 197 -15.64 -16.42 -28.66
C LEU A 197 -15.81 -16.93 -27.22
N HIS A 198 -15.96 -18.23 -27.06
CA HIS A 198 -16.12 -18.85 -25.74
C HIS A 198 -14.89 -18.61 -24.85
N PHE A 199 -13.70 -18.61 -25.44
CA PHE A 199 -12.47 -18.32 -24.73
C PHE A 199 -12.43 -16.87 -24.20
N LEU A 200 -12.84 -15.89 -25.01
CA LEU A 200 -12.94 -14.50 -24.60
C LEU A 200 -14.01 -14.27 -23.52
N GLU A 201 -15.11 -15.04 -23.53
CA GLU A 201 -16.12 -15.03 -22.45
C GLU A 201 -15.54 -15.51 -21.12
N LEU A 202 -14.73 -16.57 -21.14
CA LEU A 202 -14.04 -17.08 -19.95
C LEU A 202 -12.98 -16.10 -19.45
N GLU A 203 -12.26 -15.45 -20.36
CA GLU A 203 -11.30 -14.41 -20.02
C GLU A 203 -12.00 -13.23 -19.34
N LYS A 204 -13.13 -12.77 -19.90
CA LYS A 204 -13.97 -11.72 -19.29
C LYS A 204 -14.41 -12.09 -17.88
N GLU A 205 -14.95 -13.30 -17.69
CA GLU A 205 -15.36 -13.79 -16.37
C GLU A 205 -14.18 -13.84 -15.38
N SER A 206 -12.98 -14.20 -15.84
CA SER A 206 -11.78 -14.18 -15.00
C SER A 206 -11.35 -12.76 -14.59
N ILE A 207 -11.48 -11.79 -15.50
CA ILE A 207 -11.19 -10.38 -15.20
C ILE A 207 -12.21 -9.83 -14.21
N GLU A 208 -13.51 -10.10 -14.38
CA GLU A 208 -14.58 -9.69 -13.45
C GLU A 208 -14.40 -10.29 -12.04
N ASN A 209 -13.85 -11.51 -11.96
CA ASN A 209 -13.57 -12.20 -10.71
C ASN A 209 -12.16 -11.96 -10.13
N PHE A 210 -11.37 -11.07 -10.74
CA PHE A 210 -9.98 -10.77 -10.33
C PHE A 210 -9.03 -11.99 -10.33
N THR A 211 -9.27 -12.95 -11.23
CA THR A 211 -8.46 -14.17 -11.40
C THR A 211 -7.80 -14.24 -12.77
N HIS A 212 -7.64 -13.10 -13.45
CA HIS A 212 -7.11 -13.03 -14.82
C HIS A 212 -5.68 -13.59 -14.93
N ASP A 213 -4.81 -13.32 -13.96
CA ASP A 213 -3.44 -13.86 -13.94
C ASP A 213 -3.44 -15.40 -13.90
N GLU A 214 -4.29 -15.99 -13.05
CA GLU A 214 -4.44 -17.45 -12.96
C GLU A 214 -5.02 -18.05 -14.24
N PHE A 215 -5.93 -17.33 -14.91
CA PHE A 215 -6.45 -17.71 -16.21
C PHE A 215 -5.33 -17.74 -17.26
N LEU A 216 -4.51 -16.69 -17.36
CA LEU A 216 -3.40 -16.60 -18.30
C LEU A 216 -2.36 -17.71 -18.07
N GLU A 217 -1.97 -17.97 -16.82
CA GLU A 217 -1.04 -19.06 -16.48
C GLU A 217 -1.58 -20.43 -16.91
N ASN A 218 -2.87 -20.70 -16.68
CA ASN A 218 -3.51 -21.95 -17.08
C ASN A 218 -3.55 -22.11 -18.61
N VAL A 219 -3.78 -21.03 -19.34
CA VAL A 219 -3.79 -21.00 -20.80
C VAL A 219 -2.40 -21.30 -21.35
N GLU A 220 -1.37 -20.68 -20.78
CA GLU A 220 0.02 -20.94 -21.14
C GLU A 220 0.41 -22.40 -20.85
N ALA A 221 0.01 -22.92 -19.69
CA ALA A 221 0.25 -24.32 -19.32
C ALA A 221 -0.43 -25.30 -20.30
N MET A 222 -1.65 -25.00 -20.75
CA MET A 222 -2.38 -25.80 -21.75
C MET A 222 -1.70 -25.75 -23.13
N LYS A 223 -1.24 -24.57 -23.56
CA LYS A 223 -0.48 -24.40 -24.81
C LYS A 223 0.85 -25.15 -24.74
N ALA A 224 1.55 -25.10 -23.62
CA ALA A 224 2.81 -25.81 -23.39
C ALA A 224 2.64 -27.34 -23.42
N LYS A 225 1.58 -27.87 -22.79
CA LYS A 225 1.24 -29.31 -22.83
C LYS A 225 0.90 -29.80 -24.23
N ARG A 226 0.11 -29.05 -25.01
CA ARG A 226 -0.17 -29.38 -26.42
C ARG A 226 1.13 -29.40 -27.24
N LYS A 227 2.05 -28.46 -27.01
CA LYS A 227 3.33 -28.39 -27.72
C LYS A 227 4.28 -29.55 -27.39
N SER A 228 4.25 -30.08 -26.17
CA SER A 228 5.07 -31.24 -25.79
C SER A 228 4.51 -32.57 -26.32
N GLN A 229 3.19 -32.68 -26.51
CA GLN A 229 2.53 -33.86 -27.09
C GLN A 229 2.68 -33.97 -28.61
N LEU A 230 3.06 -32.88 -29.28
CA LEU A 230 3.33 -32.81 -30.71
C LEU A 230 4.82 -33.02 -31.07
N ARG A 231 5.68 -33.28 -30.07
CA ARG A 231 7.10 -33.63 -30.24
C ARG A 231 7.31 -35.11 -29.95
#